data_AF-A0A6C0BTZ6-F1
#
_entry.id   AF-A0A6C0BTZ6-F1
#
_cell.length_a   1.000
_cell.length_b   1.000
_cell.length_c   1.000
_cell.angle_alpha   90.00
_cell.angle_beta   90.00
_cell.angle_gamma   90.00
#
_symmetry.space_group_name_H-M   'P 1'
#
loop_
_entity.id
_entity.type
_entity.pdbx_description
1 polymer ?
#
loop_
_entity_poly.entity_id
_entity_poly.type
_entity_poly.pdbx_seq_one_letter_code
_entity_poly.pdbx_strand_id
1 'polypeptide(L)'
;MNYSEMKKYELKALCKEHKIKGITGKNKVKLIEMLTQSEATPVSASKIEAKTDVKVEPVVKVAEDTYTKDLLKEQYALHKAYVNGRINTTKKIGVKVRLPCIPEDISENIVKFILHNKLKDTTSRWDCKKGDLQSKKEGKQECKCFTSDGPPSFTPSSDWDVIYFLDARNWLNDKFILYRVLLKRTSSEWKNIKVSKTQTFEDQTKQGRRPRITWESLQPQISSYCNKVYDGTFDDIFNPLEVKE
;
A
#
# COMPACT_ATOMS: atom_id res chain seq x y z
N MET A 1 -34.48 28.48 12.96
CA MET A 1 -33.24 29.19 13.38
C MET A 1 -32.44 29.63 12.14
N ASN A 2 -31.69 30.74 12.16
CA ASN A 2 -30.81 31.09 11.04
C ASN A 2 -29.42 30.42 11.20
N TYR A 3 -29.29 29.21 10.65
CA TYR A 3 -28.07 28.40 10.77
C TYR A 3 -26.88 28.89 9.92
N SER A 4 -27.13 29.81 8.98
CA SER A 4 -26.11 30.26 8.00
C SER A 4 -24.98 31.07 8.65
N GLU A 5 -25.26 31.76 9.75
CA GLU A 5 -24.31 32.64 10.46
C GLU A 5 -23.47 31.88 11.51
N MET A 6 -23.89 30.66 11.88
CA MET A 6 -23.24 29.88 12.94
C MET A 6 -21.90 29.28 12.49
N LYS A 7 -20.96 29.16 13.43
CA LYS A 7 -19.68 28.48 13.22
C LYS A 7 -19.87 26.96 13.22
N LYS A 8 -18.98 26.24 12.54
CA LYS A 8 -19.07 24.78 12.36
C LYS A 8 -19.12 23.99 13.66
N TYR A 9 -18.49 24.47 14.74
CA TYR A 9 -18.53 23.78 16.04
C TYR A 9 -19.88 23.97 16.76
N GLU A 10 -20.54 25.11 16.57
CA GLU A 10 -21.85 25.43 17.15
C GLU A 10 -22.93 24.57 16.50
N LEU A 11 -22.87 24.42 15.18
CA LEU A 11 -23.74 23.50 14.44
C LEU A 11 -23.56 22.04 14.90
N LYS A 12 -22.32 21.61 15.18
CA LYS A 12 -22.07 20.26 15.73
C LYS A 12 -22.65 20.08 17.14
N ALA A 13 -22.63 21.13 17.96
CA ALA A 13 -23.21 21.09 19.30
C ALA A 13 -24.73 20.94 19.21
N LEU A 14 -25.39 21.75 18.38
CA LEU A 14 -26.82 21.64 18.10
C LEU A 14 -27.19 20.26 17.54
N CYS A 15 -26.45 19.72 16.58
CA CYS A 15 -26.77 18.38 16.07
C CYS A 15 -26.72 17.30 17.16
N LYS A 16 -25.84 17.44 18.16
CA LYS A 16 -25.78 16.50 19.29
C LYS A 16 -26.98 16.68 20.23
N GLU A 17 -27.38 17.92 20.48
CA GLU A 17 -28.55 18.26 21.29
C GLU A 17 -29.84 17.69 20.67
N HIS A 18 -29.99 17.81 19.35
CA HIS A 18 -31.07 17.22 18.57
C HIS A 18 -30.90 15.70 18.31
N LYS A 19 -29.93 15.04 18.97
CA LYS A 19 -29.65 13.59 18.85
C LYS A 19 -29.39 13.10 17.41
N ILE A 20 -28.91 13.97 16.54
CA ILE A 20 -28.60 13.65 15.14
C ILE A 20 -27.28 12.87 15.07
N LYS A 21 -27.35 11.63 14.56
CA LYS A 21 -26.18 10.74 14.40
C LYS A 21 -25.43 11.03 13.10
N GLY A 22 -24.16 10.62 13.03
CA GLY A 22 -23.38 10.67 11.77
C GLY A 22 -22.76 12.02 11.41
N ILE A 23 -22.58 12.92 12.39
CA ILE A 23 -22.07 14.29 12.18
C ILE A 23 -20.54 14.40 12.03
N THR A 24 -19.80 13.33 12.34
CA THR A 24 -18.33 13.31 12.27
C THR A 24 -17.86 13.48 10.81
N GLY A 25 -16.95 14.42 10.58
CA GLY A 25 -16.40 14.72 9.24
C GLY A 25 -17.30 15.55 8.31
N LYS A 26 -18.53 15.90 8.70
CA LYS A 26 -19.44 16.69 7.86
C LYS A 26 -18.98 18.14 7.73
N ASN A 27 -19.23 18.74 6.56
CA ASN A 27 -18.98 20.16 6.28
C ASN A 27 -20.16 21.02 6.78
N LYS A 28 -20.01 22.37 6.76
CA LYS A 28 -20.99 23.30 7.32
C LYS A 28 -22.37 23.15 6.67
N VAL A 29 -22.44 23.14 5.35
CA VAL A 29 -23.70 23.01 4.58
C VAL A 29 -24.47 21.74 4.98
N LYS A 30 -23.77 20.61 5.06
CA LYS A 30 -24.39 19.32 5.38
C LYS A 30 -24.90 19.23 6.83
N LEU A 31 -24.29 19.96 7.76
CA LEU A 31 -24.80 20.06 9.14
C LEU A 31 -26.07 20.91 9.22
N ILE A 32 -26.16 21.97 8.41
CA ILE A 32 -27.36 22.83 8.32
C ILE A 32 -28.53 22.02 7.76
N GLU A 33 -28.33 21.29 6.65
CA GLU A 33 -29.36 20.41 6.06
C GLU A 33 -29.89 19.40 7.07
N MET A 34 -29.01 18.76 7.84
CA MET A 34 -29.39 17.77 8.86
C MET A 34 -30.22 18.39 9.99
N LEU A 35 -29.90 19.63 10.42
CA LEU A 35 -30.67 20.35 11.43
C LEU A 35 -32.05 20.76 10.89
N THR A 36 -32.11 21.33 9.69
CA THR A 36 -33.38 21.74 9.07
C THR A 36 -34.32 20.55 8.85
N GLN A 37 -33.79 19.39 8.46
CA GLN A 37 -34.59 18.15 8.33
C GLN A 37 -35.10 17.64 9.69
N SER A 38 -34.29 17.77 10.75
CA SER A 38 -34.71 17.37 12.09
C SER A 38 -35.81 18.26 12.69
N GLU A 39 -35.84 19.54 12.32
CA GLU A 39 -36.89 20.47 12.74
C GLU A 39 -38.19 20.33 11.92
N ALA A 40 -38.08 19.85 10.68
CA ALA A 40 -39.23 19.67 9.78
C ALA A 40 -40.08 18.43 10.08
N THR A 41 -39.72 17.60 11.07
CA THR A 41 -40.41 16.34 11.36
C THR A 41 -41.04 16.37 12.75
N PRO A 42 -42.38 16.29 12.90
CA PRO A 42 -43.02 16.16 14.20
C PRO A 42 -42.73 14.78 14.81
N VAL A 43 -42.32 14.75 16.07
CA VAL A 43 -42.09 13.52 16.84
C VAL A 43 -43.43 12.82 17.09
N SER A 44 -43.63 11.64 16.51
CA SER A 44 -44.64 10.67 16.97
C SER A 44 -43.96 9.32 17.22
N ALA A 45 -44.08 8.85 18.45
CA ALA A 45 -43.53 7.60 18.94
C ALA A 45 -44.49 6.44 18.66
N SER A 46 -43.99 5.29 18.18
CA SER A 46 -44.27 3.96 18.76
C SER A 46 -43.49 2.85 18.04
N LYS A 47 -43.03 1.89 18.85
CA LYS A 47 -42.39 0.62 18.46
C LYS A 47 -43.26 -0.22 17.53
N ILE A 48 -42.63 -1.04 16.68
CA ILE A 48 -42.86 -2.49 16.56
C ILE A 48 -41.59 -3.11 15.97
N GLU A 49 -41.01 -4.07 16.68
CA GLU A 49 -39.97 -4.98 16.23
C GLU A 49 -40.59 -6.10 15.40
N ALA A 50 -40.09 -6.35 14.18
CA ALA A 50 -40.09 -7.68 13.58
C ALA A 50 -39.23 -7.74 12.30
N LYS A 51 -38.24 -8.65 12.37
CA LYS A 51 -37.74 -9.56 11.33
C LYS A 51 -36.65 -9.08 10.35
N THR A 52 -35.63 -9.94 10.33
CA THR A 52 -34.72 -10.30 9.23
C THR A 52 -33.68 -9.27 8.82
N ASP A 53 -32.65 -9.12 9.67
CA ASP A 53 -31.33 -8.63 9.27
C ASP A 53 -30.63 -9.68 8.37
N VAL A 54 -30.94 -9.68 7.08
CA VAL A 54 -29.91 -9.99 6.09
C VAL A 54 -29.09 -8.71 5.99
N LYS A 55 -27.97 -8.68 6.72
CA LYS A 55 -26.95 -7.64 6.61
C LYS A 55 -26.39 -7.69 5.19
N VAL A 56 -27.02 -6.96 4.27
CA VAL A 56 -26.39 -6.60 3.00
C VAL A 56 -25.28 -5.64 3.40
N GLU A 57 -24.07 -6.16 3.51
CA GLU A 57 -22.88 -5.33 3.69
C GLU A 57 -22.93 -4.22 2.64
N PRO A 58 -22.70 -2.95 3.02
CA PRO A 58 -22.68 -1.88 2.05
C PRO A 58 -21.61 -2.24 1.03
N VAL A 59 -22.02 -2.40 -0.24
CA VAL A 59 -21.11 -2.60 -1.37
C VAL A 59 -20.15 -1.42 -1.36
N VAL A 60 -19.00 -1.64 -0.74
CA VAL A 60 -17.91 -0.67 -0.72
C VAL A 60 -17.56 -0.50 -2.20
N LYS A 61 -17.88 0.66 -2.77
CA LYS A 61 -17.36 1.06 -4.08
C LYS A 61 -15.85 0.96 -3.99
N VAL A 62 -15.30 -0.13 -4.52
CA VAL A 62 -13.87 -0.33 -4.61
C VAL A 62 -13.40 0.77 -5.56
N ALA A 63 -12.53 1.66 -5.06
CA ALA A 63 -11.90 2.65 -5.92
C ALA A 63 -11.23 1.89 -7.08
N GLU A 64 -11.55 2.30 -8.30
CA GLU A 64 -11.00 1.71 -9.51
C GLU A 64 -9.49 2.02 -9.54
N ASP A 65 -8.67 0.99 -9.77
CA ASP A 65 -7.22 1.17 -9.85
C ASP A 65 -6.88 1.86 -11.18
N THR A 66 -6.42 3.10 -11.09
CA THR A 66 -6.18 3.96 -12.25
C THR A 66 -4.80 3.75 -12.87
N TYR A 67 -3.91 2.96 -12.25
CA TYR A 67 -2.55 2.78 -12.75
C TYR A 67 -2.50 1.61 -13.75
N THR A 68 -2.65 1.96 -15.02
CA THR A 68 -2.77 1.02 -16.14
C THR A 68 -1.42 0.41 -16.54
N LYS A 69 -1.48 -0.66 -17.33
CA LYS A 69 -0.31 -1.29 -17.96
C LYS A 69 0.48 -0.29 -18.80
N ASP A 70 -0.21 0.50 -19.61
CA ASP A 70 0.42 1.47 -20.52
C ASP A 70 1.08 2.60 -19.74
N LEU A 71 0.44 3.09 -18.67
CA LEU A 71 1.03 4.08 -17.78
C LEU A 71 2.30 3.53 -17.11
N LEU A 72 2.29 2.27 -16.64
CA LEU A 72 3.49 1.65 -16.08
C LEU A 72 4.62 1.57 -17.10
N LYS A 73 4.32 1.16 -18.35
CA LYS A 73 5.32 1.09 -19.43
C LYS A 73 5.91 2.47 -19.72
N GLU A 74 5.08 3.49 -19.78
CA GLU A 74 5.50 4.88 -20.00
C GLU A 74 6.41 5.38 -18.86
N GLN A 75 5.96 5.28 -17.61
CA GLN A 75 6.72 5.76 -16.44
C GLN A 75 8.04 5.00 -16.27
N TYR A 76 8.04 3.68 -16.50
CA TYR A 76 9.25 2.87 -16.49
C TYR A 76 10.26 3.33 -17.54
N ALA A 77 9.82 3.54 -18.78
CA ALA A 77 10.68 4.01 -19.87
C ALA A 77 11.26 5.40 -19.59
N LEU A 78 10.43 6.33 -19.09
CA LEU A 78 10.86 7.68 -18.70
C LEU A 78 11.93 7.63 -17.61
N HIS A 79 11.70 6.85 -16.54
CA HIS A 79 12.66 6.72 -15.45
C HIS A 79 13.98 6.08 -15.91
N LYS A 80 13.90 5.01 -16.73
CA LYS A 80 15.07 4.36 -17.31
C LYS A 80 15.91 5.32 -18.15
N ALA A 81 15.26 6.11 -19.01
CA ALA A 81 15.93 7.13 -19.82
C ALA A 81 16.63 8.18 -18.94
N TYR A 82 15.95 8.67 -17.89
CA TYR A 82 16.53 9.61 -16.93
C TYR A 82 17.80 9.06 -16.26
N VAL A 83 17.75 7.83 -15.75
CA VAL A 83 18.90 7.20 -15.08
C VAL A 83 20.06 6.98 -16.04
N ASN A 84 19.79 6.52 -17.28
CA ASN A 84 20.83 6.40 -18.31
C ASN A 84 21.48 7.76 -18.64
N GLY A 85 20.68 8.83 -18.73
CA GLY A 85 21.19 10.19 -18.89
C GLY A 85 22.11 10.63 -17.74
N ARG A 86 21.76 10.29 -16.50
CA ARG A 86 22.60 10.55 -15.31
C ARG A 86 23.91 9.77 -15.35
N ILE A 87 23.87 8.49 -15.73
CA ILE A 87 25.06 7.65 -15.90
C ILE A 87 26.01 8.26 -16.95
N ASN A 88 25.48 8.66 -18.10
CA ASN A 88 26.26 9.29 -19.18
C ASN A 88 26.85 10.64 -18.75
N THR A 89 26.09 11.43 -18.00
CA THR A 89 26.58 12.69 -17.44
C THR A 89 27.75 12.46 -16.49
N THR A 90 27.63 11.51 -15.56
CA THR A 90 28.71 11.13 -14.63
C THR A 90 29.97 10.68 -15.37
N LYS A 91 29.83 9.89 -16.43
CA LYS A 91 30.97 9.49 -17.28
C LYS A 91 31.62 10.70 -17.94
N LYS A 92 30.83 11.63 -18.49
CA LYS A 92 31.30 12.83 -19.18
C LYS A 92 32.05 13.80 -18.26
N ILE A 93 31.57 14.00 -17.03
CA ILE A 93 32.17 14.95 -16.09
C ILE A 93 33.24 14.32 -15.18
N GLY A 94 33.41 12.99 -15.20
CA GLY A 94 34.36 12.28 -14.35
C GLY A 94 33.99 12.25 -12.86
N VAL A 95 32.76 12.63 -12.49
CA VAL A 95 32.28 12.68 -11.09
C VAL A 95 31.20 11.63 -10.86
N LYS A 96 31.48 10.71 -9.93
CA LYS A 96 30.51 9.69 -9.51
C LYS A 96 29.40 10.32 -8.67
N VAL A 97 28.18 10.29 -9.16
CA VAL A 97 26.98 10.72 -8.42
C VAL A 97 26.17 9.52 -7.97
N ARG A 98 25.42 9.68 -6.87
CA ARG A 98 24.40 8.69 -6.48
C ARG A 98 23.28 8.69 -7.51
N LEU A 99 22.92 7.50 -8.00
CA LEU A 99 21.77 7.31 -8.86
C LEU A 99 20.49 7.20 -8.01
N PRO A 100 19.35 7.68 -8.51
CA PRO A 100 18.07 7.49 -7.84
C PRO A 100 17.69 6.01 -7.82
N CYS A 101 16.89 5.61 -6.82
CA CYS A 101 16.18 4.34 -6.86
C CYS A 101 14.96 4.43 -7.80
N ILE A 102 14.38 3.27 -8.12
CA ILE A 102 13.08 3.22 -8.82
C ILE A 102 12.02 3.87 -7.89
N PRO A 103 11.22 4.82 -8.40
CA PRO A 103 10.08 5.42 -7.69
C PRO A 103 9.09 4.38 -7.14
N GLU A 104 8.44 4.72 -6.03
CA GLU A 104 7.46 3.83 -5.38
C GLU A 104 6.34 3.40 -6.33
N ASP A 105 5.74 4.34 -7.06
CA ASP A 105 4.63 4.09 -7.98
C ASP A 105 5.02 3.09 -9.07
N ILE A 106 6.20 3.23 -9.67
CA ILE A 106 6.70 2.29 -10.67
C ILE A 106 6.95 0.92 -10.05
N SER A 107 7.67 0.88 -8.93
CA SER A 107 8.08 -0.39 -8.31
C SER A 107 6.91 -1.19 -7.72
N GLU A 108 5.95 -0.53 -7.08
CA GLU A 108 4.75 -1.15 -6.53
C GLU A 108 3.83 -1.64 -7.65
N ASN A 109 3.71 -0.89 -8.75
CA ASN A 109 2.92 -1.36 -9.89
C ASN A 109 3.60 -2.49 -10.67
N ILE A 110 4.93 -2.56 -10.73
CA ILE A 110 5.65 -3.76 -11.19
C ILE A 110 5.22 -4.98 -10.38
N VAL A 111 5.25 -4.87 -9.04
CA VAL A 111 4.79 -5.96 -8.16
C VAL A 111 3.34 -6.30 -8.47
N LYS A 112 2.43 -5.31 -8.48
CA LYS A 112 1.00 -5.50 -8.77
C LYS A 112 0.75 -6.33 -10.03
N PHE A 113 1.35 -5.95 -11.17
CA PHE A 113 1.16 -6.67 -12.43
C PHE A 113 1.78 -8.08 -12.41
N ILE A 114 2.89 -8.28 -11.70
CA ILE A 114 3.40 -9.65 -11.46
C ILE A 114 2.38 -10.47 -10.66
N LEU A 115 1.77 -9.92 -9.61
CA LEU A 115 0.75 -10.64 -8.82
C LEU A 115 -0.46 -11.00 -9.67
N HIS A 116 -0.93 -10.07 -10.51
CA HIS A 116 -2.04 -10.29 -11.43
C HIS A 116 -1.75 -11.44 -12.39
N ASN A 117 -0.60 -11.43 -13.05
CA ASN A 117 -0.32 -12.33 -14.17
C ASN A 117 0.34 -13.65 -13.76
N LYS A 118 1.05 -13.68 -12.63
CA LYS A 118 1.83 -14.85 -12.17
C LYS A 118 1.20 -15.54 -10.96
N LEU A 119 0.51 -14.82 -10.09
CA LEU A 119 -0.19 -15.40 -8.93
C LEU A 119 -1.72 -15.43 -9.09
N LYS A 120 -2.23 -14.95 -10.23
CA LYS A 120 -3.65 -14.82 -10.54
C LYS A 120 -4.41 -14.03 -9.48
N ASP A 121 -3.76 -13.07 -8.82
CA ASP A 121 -4.39 -12.18 -7.84
C ASP A 121 -4.75 -10.85 -8.50
N THR A 122 -5.78 -10.86 -9.33
CA THR A 122 -6.32 -9.68 -10.01
C THR A 122 -7.00 -8.68 -9.06
N THR A 123 -7.05 -9.00 -7.76
CA THR A 123 -7.67 -8.15 -6.73
C THR A 123 -6.68 -7.22 -6.04
N SER A 124 -5.38 -7.43 -6.27
CA SER A 124 -4.34 -6.52 -5.78
C SER A 124 -4.48 -5.16 -6.48
N ARG A 125 -4.49 -4.08 -5.70
CA ARG A 125 -4.65 -2.71 -6.20
C ARG A 125 -3.66 -1.76 -5.54
N TRP A 126 -3.34 -0.69 -6.26
CA TRP A 126 -2.53 0.44 -5.78
C TRP A 126 -3.41 1.56 -5.21
N ASP A 127 -2.79 2.65 -4.73
CA ASP A 127 -3.43 3.81 -4.07
C ASP A 127 -4.33 3.40 -2.88
N CYS A 128 -3.75 2.59 -2.00
CA CYS A 128 -4.43 2.10 -0.81
C CYS A 128 -4.35 3.13 0.33
N LYS A 129 -5.45 3.34 1.05
CA LYS A 129 -5.45 4.18 2.28
C LYS A 129 -4.46 3.71 3.35
N LYS A 130 -4.03 2.44 3.29
CA LYS A 130 -3.11 1.79 4.22
C LYS A 130 -2.31 0.72 3.49
N GLY A 131 -0.98 0.80 3.58
CA GLY A 131 -0.04 -0.12 2.91
C GLY A 131 0.24 0.29 1.48
N ASP A 132 1.24 -0.36 0.88
CA ASP A 132 1.71 -0.07 -0.48
C ASP A 132 0.72 -0.64 -1.51
N LEU A 133 0.33 -1.92 -1.34
CA LEU A 133 -0.74 -2.57 -2.09
C LEU A 133 -1.75 -3.24 -1.16
N GLN A 134 -2.94 -3.56 -1.68
CA GLN A 134 -3.94 -4.35 -0.96
C GLN A 134 -4.67 -5.31 -1.91
N SER A 135 -4.85 -6.57 -1.49
CA SER A 135 -5.66 -7.54 -2.22
C SER A 135 -6.70 -8.23 -1.34
N LYS A 136 -7.74 -8.81 -1.97
CA LYS A 136 -8.72 -9.64 -1.25
C LYS A 136 -8.11 -10.97 -0.80
N LYS A 137 -7.11 -11.47 -1.53
CA LYS A 137 -6.48 -12.76 -1.28
C LYS A 137 -5.50 -12.73 -0.12
N GLU A 138 -4.72 -11.65 0.00
CA GLU A 138 -3.60 -11.58 0.95
C GLU A 138 -3.70 -10.43 1.95
N GLY A 139 -4.66 -9.53 1.80
CA GLY A 139 -4.80 -8.38 2.69
C GLY A 139 -3.78 -7.29 2.36
N LYS A 140 -3.11 -6.74 3.38
CA LYS A 140 -2.13 -5.66 3.21
C LYS A 140 -0.81 -6.20 2.69
N GLN A 141 -0.32 -5.62 1.60
CA GLN A 141 0.90 -6.02 0.90
C GLN A 141 1.94 -4.90 1.04
N GLU A 142 3.07 -5.19 1.69
CA GLU A 142 4.23 -4.28 1.73
C GLU A 142 5.15 -4.60 0.55
N CYS A 143 5.68 -3.56 -0.10
CA CYS A 143 6.63 -3.67 -1.19
C CYS A 143 8.00 -3.11 -0.78
N LYS A 144 9.06 -3.84 -1.09
CA LYS A 144 10.44 -3.40 -0.93
C LYS A 144 11.18 -3.61 -2.24
N CYS A 145 11.44 -2.51 -2.93
CA CYS A 145 12.31 -2.50 -4.10
C CYS A 145 13.73 -2.11 -3.71
N PHE A 146 14.72 -2.89 -4.16
CA PHE A 146 16.14 -2.56 -3.99
C PHE A 146 16.88 -2.66 -5.31
N THR A 147 17.69 -1.64 -5.60
CA THR A 147 18.49 -1.51 -6.83
C THR A 147 20.00 -1.67 -6.58
N SER A 148 20.38 -2.01 -5.34
CA SER A 148 21.75 -2.24 -4.88
C SER A 148 21.74 -3.17 -3.67
N ASP A 149 22.93 -3.54 -3.16
CA ASP A 149 23.08 -4.35 -1.95
C ASP A 149 22.89 -3.55 -0.64
N GLY A 150 22.46 -2.29 -0.76
CA GLY A 150 22.07 -1.48 0.37
C GLY A 150 20.84 -2.04 1.09
N PRO A 151 20.71 -1.83 2.41
CA PRO A 151 19.60 -2.40 3.17
C PRO A 151 18.26 -1.78 2.77
N PRO A 152 17.21 -2.58 2.51
CA PRO A 152 15.83 -2.08 2.42
C PRO A 152 15.44 -1.31 3.70
N SER A 153 14.60 -0.29 3.50
CA SER A 153 14.15 0.57 4.60
C SER A 153 12.81 0.10 5.17
N PHE A 154 12.79 -0.15 6.48
CA PHE A 154 11.59 -0.50 7.22
C PHE A 154 11.20 0.62 8.17
N THR A 155 9.95 1.09 8.07
CA THR A 155 9.40 2.04 9.04
C THR A 155 9.05 1.28 10.33
N PRO A 156 9.30 1.82 11.55
CA PRO A 156 9.04 1.06 12.78
C PRO A 156 7.57 0.67 12.95
N SER A 157 6.67 1.52 12.44
CA SER A 157 5.22 1.40 12.55
C SER A 157 4.53 0.84 11.30
N SER A 158 5.27 0.42 10.26
CA SER A 158 4.67 -0.24 9.10
C SER A 158 4.09 -1.59 9.51
N ASP A 159 2.98 -1.97 8.87
CA ASP A 159 2.20 -3.17 9.17
C ASP A 159 1.72 -3.82 7.88
N TRP A 160 1.83 -5.14 7.78
CA TRP A 160 1.51 -5.91 6.59
C TRP A 160 1.12 -7.35 6.94
N ASP A 161 0.34 -7.95 6.04
CA ASP A 161 -0.02 -9.37 6.08
C ASP A 161 0.96 -10.21 5.25
N VAL A 162 1.50 -9.63 4.17
CA VAL A 162 2.52 -10.23 3.30
C VAL A 162 3.50 -9.16 2.86
N ILE A 163 4.77 -9.51 2.64
CA ILE A 163 5.79 -8.60 2.14
C ILE A 163 6.45 -9.16 0.88
N TYR A 164 6.64 -8.27 -0.09
CA TYR A 164 7.23 -8.53 -1.39
C TYR A 164 8.55 -7.80 -1.53
N PHE A 165 9.58 -8.53 -1.96
CA PHE A 165 10.91 -8.00 -2.24
C PHE A 165 11.17 -8.04 -3.74
N LEU A 166 11.17 -6.87 -4.37
CA LEU A 166 11.52 -6.68 -5.76
C LEU A 166 13.02 -6.43 -5.86
N ASP A 167 13.76 -7.45 -6.28
CA ASP A 167 15.16 -7.32 -6.65
C ASP A 167 15.23 -6.68 -8.04
N ALA A 168 15.63 -5.42 -8.02
CA ALA A 168 15.80 -4.58 -9.19
C ALA A 168 17.27 -4.23 -9.40
N ARG A 169 18.24 -5.02 -8.90
CA ARG A 169 19.67 -4.72 -9.11
C ARG A 169 20.07 -4.71 -10.59
N ASN A 170 19.37 -5.48 -11.42
CA ASN A 170 19.63 -5.59 -12.87
C ASN A 170 18.57 -4.90 -13.74
N TRP A 171 17.81 -3.96 -13.18
CA TRP A 171 16.66 -3.34 -13.85
C TRP A 171 17.00 -2.52 -15.10
N LEU A 172 18.23 -2.01 -15.23
CA LEU A 172 18.67 -1.31 -16.45
C LEU A 172 18.76 -2.25 -17.66
N ASN A 173 18.88 -3.56 -17.41
CA ASN A 173 18.80 -4.62 -18.41
C ASN A 173 17.40 -5.27 -18.43
N ASP A 174 16.40 -4.54 -17.95
CA ASP A 174 14.99 -4.96 -17.85
C ASP A 174 14.76 -6.19 -16.97
N LYS A 175 15.70 -6.61 -16.14
CA LYS A 175 15.58 -7.83 -15.33
C LYS A 175 15.11 -7.55 -13.92
N PHE A 176 14.14 -8.34 -13.47
CA PHE A 176 13.55 -8.28 -12.13
C PHE A 176 13.38 -9.68 -11.55
N ILE A 177 13.53 -9.78 -10.22
CA ILE A 177 13.16 -10.97 -9.46
C ILE A 177 12.22 -10.53 -8.35
N LEU A 178 11.07 -11.20 -8.23
CA LEU A 178 10.13 -10.95 -7.13
C LEU A 178 10.16 -12.12 -6.15
N TYR A 179 10.40 -11.80 -4.89
CA TYR A 179 10.28 -12.73 -3.78
C TYR A 179 9.04 -12.38 -2.95
N ARG A 180 8.21 -13.39 -2.68
CA ARG A 180 7.01 -13.32 -1.83
C ARG A 180 7.32 -13.96 -0.48
N VAL A 181 7.18 -13.21 0.60
CA VAL A 181 7.44 -13.70 1.95
C VAL A 181 6.13 -13.78 2.74
N LEU A 182 5.76 -15.01 3.10
CA LEU A 182 4.52 -15.32 3.82
C LEU A 182 4.64 -15.11 5.33
N LEU A 183 5.10 -13.94 5.74
CA LEU A 183 5.20 -13.54 7.14
C LEU A 183 4.52 -12.19 7.35
N LYS A 184 3.69 -12.12 8.39
CA LYS A 184 3.11 -10.86 8.85
C LYS A 184 4.17 -10.07 9.60
N ARG A 185 4.01 -8.74 9.66
CA ARG A 185 4.85 -7.90 10.52
C ARG A 185 4.86 -8.38 11.98
N THR A 186 3.73 -8.93 12.43
CA THR A 186 3.50 -9.36 13.81
C THR A 186 3.92 -10.80 14.11
N SER A 187 4.29 -11.58 13.09
CA SER A 187 4.77 -12.95 13.21
C SER A 187 6.03 -13.03 14.09
N SER A 188 6.13 -14.04 14.93
CA SER A 188 7.27 -14.25 15.83
C SER A 188 8.58 -14.41 15.05
N GLU A 189 8.52 -15.10 13.92
CA GLU A 189 9.63 -15.29 12.97
C GLU A 189 10.17 -13.94 12.51
N TRP A 190 9.29 -13.02 12.10
CA TRP A 190 9.69 -11.70 11.64
C TRP A 190 10.27 -10.83 12.76
N LYS A 191 9.61 -10.83 13.92
CA LYS A 191 10.04 -10.07 15.10
C LYS A 191 11.46 -10.45 15.53
N ASN A 192 11.78 -11.73 15.44
CA ASN A 192 13.05 -12.29 15.92
C ASN A 192 14.19 -12.23 14.90
N ILE A 193 13.97 -11.71 13.68
CA ILE A 193 15.04 -11.48 12.69
C ILE A 193 16.16 -10.67 13.33
N LYS A 194 17.39 -11.17 13.25
CA LYS A 194 18.57 -10.49 13.76
C LYS A 194 18.99 -9.40 12.77
N VAL A 195 18.96 -8.16 13.24
CA VAL A 195 19.44 -6.97 12.52
C VAL A 195 20.88 -6.62 12.91
N SER A 196 21.33 -7.10 14.08
CA SER A 196 22.72 -7.07 14.53
C SER A 196 22.99 -8.29 15.41
N LYS A 197 24.22 -8.42 15.93
CA LYS A 197 24.58 -9.47 16.89
C LYS A 197 23.72 -9.44 18.16
N THR A 198 23.30 -8.26 18.60
CA THR A 198 22.63 -8.05 19.89
C THR A 198 21.16 -7.70 19.79
N GLN A 199 20.69 -7.24 18.62
CA GLN A 199 19.32 -6.74 18.45
C GLN A 199 18.56 -7.51 17.37
N THR A 200 17.28 -7.72 17.64
CA THR A 200 16.28 -8.19 16.69
C THR A 200 15.58 -7.03 15.97
N PHE A 201 14.80 -7.34 14.95
CA PHE A 201 13.93 -6.40 14.26
C PHE A 201 12.98 -5.72 15.26
N GLU A 202 12.34 -6.52 16.12
CA GLU A 202 11.42 -6.03 17.14
C GLU A 202 12.11 -5.07 18.13
N ASP A 203 13.34 -5.40 18.58
CA ASP A 203 14.11 -4.54 19.49
C ASP A 203 14.34 -3.14 18.90
N GLN A 204 14.70 -3.06 17.61
CA GLN A 204 14.90 -1.77 16.94
C GLN A 204 13.58 -1.02 16.76
N THR A 205 12.50 -1.71 16.37
CA THR A 205 11.20 -1.04 16.19
C THR A 205 10.60 -0.52 17.49
N LYS A 206 10.77 -1.22 18.61
CA LYS A 206 10.36 -0.75 19.95
C LYS A 206 11.08 0.53 20.38
N GLN A 207 12.31 0.73 19.90
CA GLN A 207 13.07 1.97 20.11
C GLN A 207 12.68 3.08 19.11
N GLY A 208 11.69 2.86 18.24
CA GLY A 208 11.35 3.79 17.15
C GLY A 208 12.43 3.89 16.06
N ARG A 209 13.41 2.98 16.04
CA ARG A 209 14.49 2.96 15.06
C ARG A 209 14.06 2.16 13.84
N ARG A 210 14.42 2.64 12.65
CA ARG A 210 14.22 1.91 11.39
C ARG A 210 15.18 0.72 11.33
N PRO A 211 14.68 -0.53 11.26
CA PRO A 211 15.52 -1.68 10.98
C PRO A 211 16.32 -1.50 9.69
N ARG A 212 17.64 -1.74 9.76
CA ARG A 212 18.56 -1.72 8.63
C ARG A 212 19.20 -3.10 8.51
N ILE A 213 18.74 -3.91 7.57
CA ILE A 213 19.25 -5.25 7.30
C ILE A 213 19.36 -5.43 5.78
N THR A 214 20.49 -5.95 5.28
CA THR A 214 20.68 -6.22 3.84
C THR A 214 19.90 -7.46 3.43
N TRP A 215 19.63 -7.58 2.13
CA TRP A 215 18.96 -8.77 1.60
C TRP A 215 19.75 -10.05 1.88
N GLU A 216 21.08 -10.00 1.76
CA GLU A 216 21.99 -11.12 2.01
C GLU A 216 21.94 -11.60 3.46
N SER A 217 21.70 -10.68 4.40
CA SER A 217 21.55 -11.02 5.82
C SER A 217 20.12 -11.45 6.18
N LEU A 218 19.12 -10.88 5.49
CA LEU A 218 17.71 -11.10 5.74
C LEU A 218 17.23 -12.44 5.15
N GLN A 219 17.47 -12.67 3.86
CA GLN A 219 16.90 -13.78 3.10
C GLN A 219 17.15 -15.15 3.75
N PRO A 220 18.36 -15.47 4.28
CA PRO A 220 18.60 -16.76 4.92
C PRO A 220 17.70 -16.98 6.14
N GLN A 221 17.41 -15.93 6.92
CA GLN A 221 16.60 -16.00 8.15
C GLN A 221 15.09 -16.18 7.87
N ILE A 222 14.65 -15.85 6.66
CA ILE A 222 13.24 -15.96 6.24
C ILE A 222 13.05 -16.96 5.09
N SER A 223 14.09 -17.71 4.75
CA SER A 223 14.15 -18.55 3.54
C SER A 223 13.03 -19.58 3.46
N SER A 224 12.66 -20.19 4.58
CA SER A 224 11.54 -21.15 4.69
C SER A 224 10.17 -20.55 4.37
N TYR A 225 10.04 -19.22 4.39
CA TYR A 225 8.80 -18.48 4.09
C TYR A 225 8.88 -17.68 2.79
N CYS A 226 10.02 -17.73 2.10
CA CYS A 226 10.36 -16.87 0.98
C CYS A 226 10.31 -17.65 -0.35
N ASN A 227 9.35 -17.31 -1.20
CA ASN A 227 9.15 -17.94 -2.50
C ASN A 227 9.56 -16.98 -3.61
N LYS A 228 10.39 -17.43 -4.56
CA LYS A 228 10.62 -16.70 -5.81
C LYS A 228 9.39 -16.88 -6.70
N VAL A 229 8.63 -15.80 -6.93
CA VAL A 229 7.39 -15.81 -7.71
C VAL A 229 7.57 -15.29 -9.13
N TYR A 230 8.67 -14.58 -9.38
CA TYR A 230 9.00 -14.05 -10.69
C TYR A 230 10.51 -13.94 -10.87
N ASP A 231 10.97 -14.23 -12.08
CA ASP A 231 12.36 -14.08 -12.53
C ASP A 231 12.33 -13.91 -14.05
N GLY A 232 12.40 -12.67 -14.53
CA GLY A 232 12.08 -12.36 -15.92
C GLY A 232 12.38 -10.92 -16.32
N THR A 233 12.00 -10.58 -17.55
CA THR A 233 12.16 -9.21 -18.07
C THR A 233 11.00 -8.29 -17.69
N PHE A 234 11.08 -6.99 -17.93
CA PHE A 234 9.96 -6.09 -17.69
C PHE A 234 8.74 -6.44 -18.56
N ASP A 235 8.95 -6.78 -19.83
CA ASP A 235 7.83 -7.10 -20.74
C ASP A 235 7.16 -8.44 -20.40
N ASP A 236 7.92 -9.43 -19.91
CA ASP A 236 7.40 -10.74 -19.52
C ASP A 236 6.41 -10.67 -18.33
N ILE A 237 6.39 -9.56 -17.60
CA ILE A 237 5.44 -9.30 -16.51
C ILE A 237 3.99 -9.38 -17.04
N PHE A 238 3.76 -8.92 -18.27
CA PHE A 238 2.43 -8.78 -18.85
C PHE A 238 1.94 -10.04 -19.56
N ASN A 239 2.77 -11.08 -19.63
CA ASN A 239 2.40 -12.36 -20.20
C ASN A 239 1.85 -13.25 -19.06
N PRO A 240 0.62 -13.76 -19.13
CA PRO A 240 0.13 -14.73 -18.15
C PRO A 240 1.04 -15.96 -18.09
N LEU A 241 1.10 -16.65 -16.94
CA LEU A 241 1.75 -17.98 -16.91
C LEU A 241 1.05 -18.91 -17.91
N GLU A 242 1.82 -19.48 -18.83
CA GLU A 242 1.33 -20.60 -19.65
C GLU A 242 0.90 -21.73 -18.72
N VAL A 243 -0.36 -22.13 -18.84
CA VAL A 243 -0.84 -23.36 -18.21
C VAL A 243 -0.22 -24.49 -19.03
N LYS A 244 0.79 -25.15 -18.49
CA LYS A 244 1.18 -26.47 -19.02
C LYS A 244 0.01 -27.40 -18.74
N GLU A 245 -0.70 -27.78 -19.81
CA GLU A 245 -1.69 -28.87 -19.79
C GLU A 245 -1.05 -30.20 -19.39
#